data_AF-A0A3W0KG29-F1
#
_entry.id   AF-A0A3W0KG29-F1
#
_cell.length_a   1.000
_cell.length_b   1.000
_cell.length_c   1.000
_cell.angle_alpha   90.00
_cell.angle_beta   90.00
_cell.angle_gamma   90.00
#
_symmetry.space_group_name_H-M   'P 1'
#
loop_
_entity.id
_entity.type
_entity.pdbx_description
1 polymer ?
#
loop_
_entity_poly.entity_id
_entity_poly.type
_entity_poly.pdbx_seq_one_letter_code
_entity_poly.pdbx_strand_id
1 'polypeptide(L)'
;MLMATMTPWYLYLIRTADNALYTGITTDVARRYRQHQTGKGAKALRGKGELTLAFAAQVGDRSLALRIEYRIKQLTKRQKERLVTEREAFEALLSSLQTPVLKND
;
A
#
# COMPACT_ATOMS: atom_id res chain seq x y z
N MET A 1 -3.29 -33.71 -0.40
CA MET A 1 -3.50 -32.55 0.49
C MET A 1 -3.05 -31.31 -0.27
N LEU A 2 -3.98 -30.54 -0.83
CA LEU A 2 -3.67 -29.31 -1.56
C LEU A 2 -3.16 -28.30 -0.51
N MET A 3 -1.90 -27.89 -0.58
CA MET A 3 -1.44 -26.73 0.17
C MET A 3 -2.13 -25.51 -0.42
N ALA A 4 -3.13 -24.96 0.26
CA ALA A 4 -3.74 -23.71 -0.14
C ALA A 4 -2.67 -22.62 -0.07
N THR A 5 -2.15 -22.19 -1.22
CA THR A 5 -1.23 -21.06 -1.29
C THR A 5 -1.98 -19.81 -0.87
N MET A 6 -1.68 -19.26 0.30
CA MET A 6 -2.29 -18.00 0.75
C MET A 6 -1.95 -16.91 -0.27
N THR A 7 -2.99 -16.30 -0.85
CA THR A 7 -2.79 -15.17 -1.78
C THR A 7 -2.19 -13.99 -1.03
N PRO A 8 -0.99 -13.52 -1.40
CA PRO A 8 -0.35 -12.42 -0.71
C PRO A 8 -1.10 -11.10 -0.95
N TRP A 9 -1.09 -10.25 0.06
CA TRP A 9 -1.54 -8.87 -0.02
C TRP A 9 -0.38 -7.94 -0.34
N TYR A 10 -0.69 -6.92 -1.13
CA TYR A 10 0.21 -5.87 -1.57
C TYR A 10 -0.28 -4.53 -1.05
N LEU A 11 0.66 -3.65 -0.70
CA LEU A 11 0.43 -2.22 -0.55
C LEU A 11 0.89 -1.53 -1.83
N TYR A 12 0.17 -0.49 -2.25
CA TYR A 12 0.55 0.38 -3.35
C TYR A 12 0.31 1.85 -3.04
N LEU A 13 1.09 2.72 -3.69
CA LEU A 13 0.86 4.15 -3.73
C LEU A 13 0.62 4.61 -5.17
N ILE A 14 -0.42 5.43 -5.36
CA ILE A 14 -0.72 6.10 -6.64
C ILE A 14 -0.45 7.59 -6.48
N ARG A 15 0.32 8.14 -7.41
CA ARG A 15 0.52 9.58 -7.56
C ARG A 15 -0.52 10.14 -8.51
N THR A 16 -1.17 11.22 -8.10
CA THR A 16 -2.13 11.98 -8.92
C THR A 16 -1.42 13.15 -9.62
N ALA A 17 -2.08 13.76 -10.60
CA ALA A 17 -1.53 14.91 -11.33
C ALA A 17 -1.22 16.13 -10.43
N ASP A 18 -1.94 16.30 -9.31
CA ASP A 18 -1.65 17.31 -8.27
C ASP A 18 -0.52 16.89 -7.31
N ASN A 19 0.22 15.84 -7.65
CA ASN A 19 1.34 15.28 -6.90
C ASN A 19 0.96 14.80 -5.47
N ALA A 20 -0.32 14.51 -5.23
CA ALA A 20 -0.75 13.82 -4.01
C ALA A 20 -0.51 12.31 -4.11
N LEU A 21 -0.33 11.66 -2.96
CA LEU A 21 -0.14 10.21 -2.87
C LEU A 21 -1.34 9.55 -2.20
N TYR A 22 -2.05 8.73 -2.96
CA TYR A 22 -3.07 7.81 -2.46
C TYR A 22 -2.43 6.49 -2.03
N THR A 23 -2.89 5.93 -0.91
CA THR A 23 -2.42 4.64 -0.38
C THR A 23 -3.56 3.63 -0.41
N GLY A 24 -3.29 2.42 -0.90
CA GLY A 24 -4.25 1.33 -0.87
C GLY A 24 -3.59 -0.04 -0.76
N ILE A 25 -4.41 -1.06 -0.51
CA ILE A 25 -4.00 -2.46 -0.50
C ILE A 25 -4.83 -3.30 -1.46
N THR A 26 -4.27 -4.41 -1.95
CA THR A 26 -4.96 -5.35 -2.84
C THR A 26 -4.21 -6.67 -2.94
N THR A 27 -4.85 -7.72 -3.43
CA THR A 27 -4.20 -8.96 -3.86
C THR A 27 -3.74 -8.94 -5.32
N ASP A 28 -4.15 -7.93 -6.10
CA ASP A 28 -3.80 -7.76 -7.51
C ASP A 28 -3.64 -6.28 -7.85
N VAL A 29 -2.37 -5.82 -7.85
CA VAL A 29 -2.00 -4.42 -8.08
C VAL A 29 -2.37 -3.96 -9.49
N ALA A 30 -2.08 -4.78 -10.51
CA ALA A 30 -2.31 -4.43 -11.91
C ALA A 30 -3.81 -4.23 -12.21
N ARG A 31 -4.66 -5.16 -11.75
CA ARG A 31 -6.12 -5.01 -11.86
C ARG A 31 -6.61 -3.79 -11.10
N ARG A 32 -6.15 -3.58 -9.86
CA ARG A 32 -6.62 -2.47 -9.03
C ARG A 32 -6.21 -1.11 -9.59
N TYR A 33 -4.99 -0.99 -10.12
CA TYR A 33 -4.51 0.20 -10.79
C TYR A 33 -5.33 0.52 -12.04
N ARG A 34 -5.62 -0.47 -12.90
CA ARG A 34 -6.51 -0.28 -14.06
C ARG A 34 -7.91 0.20 -13.67
N GLN A 35 -8.48 -0.33 -12.59
CA GLN A 35 -9.78 0.14 -12.09
C GLN A 35 -9.75 1.62 -11.70
N HIS A 36 -8.66 2.10 -11.09
CA HIS A 36 -8.51 3.52 -10.76
C HIS A 36 -8.37 4.37 -12.03
N GLN A 37 -7.57 3.92 -13.00
CA GLN A 37 -7.43 4.59 -14.31
C GLN A 37 -8.76 4.78 -15.02
N THR A 38 -9.65 3.79 -14.97
CA THR A 38 -10.98 3.87 -15.61
C THR A 38 -12.04 4.51 -14.72
N GLY A 39 -11.68 5.15 -13.59
CA GLY A 39 -12.63 5.78 -12.67
C GLY A 39 -13.53 4.82 -11.86
N LYS A 40 -13.33 3.51 -11.99
CA LYS A 40 -14.11 2.46 -11.29
C LYS A 40 -13.51 2.09 -9.91
N GLY A 41 -12.39 2.70 -9.56
CA GLY A 41 -11.70 2.52 -8.29
C GLY A 41 -12.21 3.45 -7.18
N ALA A 42 -11.27 3.91 -6.34
CA ALA A 42 -11.56 4.74 -5.18
C ALA A 42 -12.13 6.11 -5.59
N LYS A 43 -13.15 6.59 -4.87
CA LYS A 43 -13.76 7.92 -5.11
C LYS A 43 -12.72 9.04 -5.10
N ALA A 44 -11.70 8.95 -4.24
CA ALA A 44 -10.63 9.93 -4.12
C ALA A 44 -9.75 10.08 -5.39
N LEU A 45 -9.72 9.07 -6.26
CA LEU A 45 -8.92 9.06 -7.48
C LEU A 45 -9.74 9.36 -8.74
N ARG A 46 -11.07 9.41 -8.65
CA ARG A 46 -11.93 9.71 -9.81
C ARG A 46 -11.70 11.13 -10.28
N GLY A 47 -11.46 11.30 -11.58
CA GLY A 47 -11.27 12.61 -12.20
C GLY A 47 -9.95 13.32 -11.83
N LYS A 48 -8.96 12.60 -11.27
CA LYS A 48 -7.66 13.16 -10.85
C LYS A 48 -6.62 13.26 -11.98
N GLY A 49 -7.06 13.16 -13.24
CA GLY A 49 -6.18 13.18 -14.41
C GLY A 49 -5.33 11.91 -14.52
N GLU A 50 -4.13 12.07 -15.08
CA GLU A 50 -3.16 10.97 -15.19
C GLU A 50 -2.75 10.47 -13.80
N LEU A 51 -2.85 9.16 -13.60
CA LEU A 51 -2.43 8.48 -12.38
C LEU A 51 -1.14 7.71 -12.65
N THR A 52 -0.17 7.76 -11.73
CA THR A 52 1.06 6.97 -11.81
C THR A 52 1.12 5.98 -10.66
N LEU A 53 1.42 4.71 -10.95
CA LEU A 53 1.75 3.75 -9.90
C LEU A 53 3.16 4.07 -9.37
N ALA A 54 3.22 4.80 -8.26
CA ALA A 54 4.48 5.32 -7.71
C ALA A 54 5.25 4.26 -6.91
N PHE A 55 4.54 3.33 -6.27
CA PHE A 55 5.15 2.28 -5.45
C PHE A 55 4.20 1.09 -5.33
N ALA A 56 4.76 -0.12 -5.23
CA ALA A 56 4.05 -1.31 -4.82
C ALA A 56 5.00 -2.30 -4.13
N ALA A 57 4.55 -2.95 -3.07
CA ALA A 57 5.32 -3.98 -2.38
C ALA A 57 4.40 -5.06 -1.78
N GLN A 58 4.87 -6.29 -1.78
CA GLN A 58 4.22 -7.40 -1.07
C GLN A 58 4.36 -7.18 0.44
N VAL A 59 3.29 -7.43 1.18
CA VAL A 59 3.23 -7.20 2.63
C VAL A 59 3.12 -8.50 3.41
N GLY A 60 2.30 -9.44 2.93
CA GLY A 60 1.99 -10.68 3.63
C GLY A 60 0.49 -10.95 3.65
N ASP A 61 -0.08 -11.15 4.84
CA ASP A 61 -1.51 -11.39 5.00
C ASP A 61 -2.35 -10.09 5.01
N ARG A 62 -3.67 -10.27 5.05
CA ARG A 62 -4.63 -9.16 5.08
C ARG A 62 -4.49 -8.28 6.33
N SER A 63 -4.20 -8.88 7.48
CA SER A 63 -4.11 -8.17 8.77
C SER A 63 -2.93 -7.21 8.77
N LEU A 64 -1.76 -7.70 8.35
CA LEU A 64 -0.56 -6.89 8.20
C LEU A 64 -0.76 -5.80 7.13
N ALA A 65 -1.39 -6.12 6.00
CA ALA A 65 -1.73 -5.16 4.95
C ALA A 65 -2.60 -4.00 5.49
N LEU A 66 -3.65 -4.29 6.28
CA LEU A 66 -4.49 -3.26 6.90
C LEU A 66 -3.70 -2.39 7.89
N ARG A 67 -2.84 -3.00 8.71
CA ARG A 67 -2.01 -2.28 9.69
C ARG A 67 -1.03 -1.32 9.02
N ILE A 68 -0.33 -1.78 7.97
CA ILE A 68 0.61 -0.91 7.25
C ILE A 68 -0.11 0.18 6.46
N GLU A 69 -1.28 -0.12 5.87
CA GLU A 69 -2.08 0.87 5.16
C GLU A 69 -2.51 2.00 6.10
N TYR A 70 -3.00 1.65 7.29
CA TYR A 70 -3.35 2.62 8.33
C TYR A 70 -2.13 3.45 8.74
N ARG A 71 -0.99 2.81 9.02
CA ARG A 71 0.23 3.50 9.44
C ARG A 71 0.74 4.48 8.39
N ILE A 72 0.72 4.10 7.11
CA ILE A 72 1.13 4.96 5.99
C ILE A 72 0.16 6.11 5.77
N LYS A 73 -1.15 5.90 5.95
CA LYS A 73 -2.15 6.99 5.84
C LYS A 73 -1.86 8.13 6.83
N GLN A 74 -1.31 7.84 8.01
CA GLN A 74 -0.91 8.82 9.04
C GLN A 74 0.43 9.53 8.75
N LEU A 75 1.20 9.07 7.75
CA LEU A 75 2.47 9.71 7.40
C LEU A 75 2.24 11.05 6.70
N THR A 76 3.15 11.99 6.96
CA THR A 76 3.25 13.24 6.20
C THR A 76 3.57 12.94 4.73
N LYS A 77 3.28 13.89 3.82
CA LYS A 77 3.65 13.75 2.40
C LYS A 77 5.14 13.41 2.24
N ARG A 78 6.02 14.14 2.91
CA ARG A 78 7.49 13.92 2.87
C ARG A 78 7.87 12.49 3.28
N GLN A 79 7.24 11.95 4.32
CA GLN A 79 7.49 10.57 4.75
C GLN A 79 6.98 9.55 3.72
N LYS A 80 5.83 9.79 3.08
CA LYS A 80 5.33 8.92 2.00
C LYS A 80 6.25 8.95 0.77
N GLU A 81 6.77 10.13 0.41
CA GLU A 81 7.74 10.25 -0.69
C GLU A 81 9.01 9.45 -0.40
N ARG A 82 9.50 9.45 0.84
CA ARG A 82 10.62 8.57 1.22
C ARG A 82 10.34 7.11 0.96
N LEU A 83 9.13 6.61 1.22
CA LEU A 83 8.78 5.22 0.91
C LEU A 83 8.84 4.93 -0.60
N VAL A 84 8.56 5.93 -1.44
CA VAL A 84 8.61 5.81 -2.90
C VAL A 84 10.07 5.77 -3.40
N THR A 85 10.97 6.56 -2.80
CA THR A 85 12.36 6.70 -3.26
C THR A 85 13.35 5.77 -2.56
N GLU A 86 13.06 5.36 -1.33
CA GLU A 86 13.95 4.59 -0.46
C GLU A 86 13.22 3.31 -0.02
N ARG A 87 13.50 2.19 -0.70
CA ARG A 87 12.80 0.91 -0.44
C ARG A 87 13.04 0.43 0.99
N GLU A 88 14.23 0.67 1.52
CA GLU A 88 14.66 0.32 2.87
C GLU A 88 13.79 0.99 3.93
N ALA A 89 13.30 2.21 3.68
CA ALA A 89 12.39 2.91 4.60
C ALA A 89 11.04 2.18 4.71
N PHE A 90 10.55 1.59 3.61
CA PHE A 90 9.35 0.76 3.64
C PHE A 90 9.60 -0.57 4.37
N GLU A 91 10.71 -1.24 4.11
CA GLU A 91 11.03 -2.52 4.76
C GLU A 91 11.22 -2.35 6.28
N ALA A 92 11.86 -1.28 6.71
CA ALA A 92 11.97 -0.95 8.14
C ALA A 92 10.60 -0.72 8.79
N LEU A 93 9.71 0.01 8.10
CA LEU A 93 8.34 0.22 8.59
C LEU A 93 7.55 -1.09 8.65
N LEU A 94 7.65 -1.93 7.62
CA LEU A 94 6.97 -3.22 7.57
C LEU A 94 7.45 -4.14 8.69
N SER A 95 8.77 -4.24 8.87
CA SER A 95 9.39 -5.04 9.94
C SER A 95 8.91 -4.60 11.32
N SER A 96 8.79 -3.28 11.57
CA SER A 96 8.30 -2.76 12.85
C SER A 96 6.86 -3.18 13.20
N LEU A 97 6.05 -3.56 12.20
CA LEU A 97 4.68 -4.02 12.38
C LEU A 97 4.59 -5.55 12.51
N GLN A 98 5.62 -6.28 12.08
CA GLN A 98 5.68 -7.73 12.20
C GLN A 98 6.17 -8.20 13.57
N THR A 99 6.87 -7.34 14.33
CA THR A 99 7.32 -7.67 15.68
C THR A 99 6.13 -8.06 16.56
N PRO A 100 6.13 -9.27 17.17
CA PRO A 100 5.12 -9.63 18.15
C PRO A 100 5.18 -8.61 19.28
N VAL A 101 4.05 -7.95 19.58
CA VAL A 101 3.92 -7.23 20.85
C VAL A 101 4.04 -8.30 21.92
N LEU A 102 5.18 -8.34 22.63
CA LEU A 102 5.29 -9.11 23.86
C LEU A 102 4.17 -8.61 24.78
N LYS A 103 3.12 -9.43 24.92
CA LYS A 103 2.15 -9.25 25.99
C LYS A 103 2.90 -9.60 27.27
N ASN A 104 3.29 -8.57 28.02
CA ASN A 104 3.55 -8.74 29.43
C ASN A 104 2.18 -8.73 30.10
N ASP A 105 1.69 -9.93 30.41
CA ASP A 105 0.62 -10.13 31.41
C ASP A 105 1.22 -9.92 32.82
#